data_AF-A0AAJ6JW74-F1
#
_entry.id   AF-A0AAJ6JW74-F1
#
_cell.length_a   1.000
_cell.length_b   1.000
_cell.length_c   1.000
_cell.angle_alpha   90.00
_cell.angle_beta   90.00
_cell.angle_gamma   90.00
#
_symmetry.space_group_name_H-M   'P 1'
#
loop_
_entity.id
_entity.type
_entity.pdbx_description
1 polymer ?
#
loop_
_entity_poly.entity_id
_entity_poly.type
_entity_poly.pdbx_seq_one_letter_code
_entity_poly.pdbx_strand_id
1 'polypeptide(L)'
;MRKPQVQATNDQNTQAEEVAKEEATPVNETNTATEEAPVTSGFRRVATTTADATPAADETATNPADQDVSDQLQNELEKNAIYSPGDPTAKQTYSGKAWVKEKGSVIDGFNANNDKPIAGVNVYLQWVNGKGYVSKVYYTTTNADGTFAIDLSKPEVSSDGTEHKFVIAGDGGFAVRTWIKNPDPDKYSVIKQGNQVYGFHTRLNRKNESWDFTAGVNKIVNSQVILQEKMLLEDWLVKPEAEWEKSPNVDGIWPDRGAFGKASGYVWFDNGDAAGTLSNQWINDSNDVKATGTRVVGSYLNDDVTILLDNWKKEHKGYSVEDMKAAQAEIITAYEAEHGKGSHISETVVATVDSNGYYYMPFRGLYGKTATDKGGKISEDQWHTLVSDEDVRNNNLMQWNGTAGQIVRHINQDYMYIAPLIDNYNVWTNAFATNMFQDPANFLTNVTSSYNINSVNFALLAPQPMIDITNYDITDKIAFKGDVATTVVGGLLPNREYQIQWFRDGKAIGDPTTITSTVNGGATVADFTVPDDITGQTNFTVAIFEQGENTKSLDNAQALDSFIANVPVADSYEPAYKEVEGTIGKDTEPVTPINTNIY
;
A
#
# COMPACT_ATOMS: atom_id res chain seq x y z
N MET A 1 29.16 3.42 -66.18
CA MET A 1 30.60 3.59 -66.44
C MET A 1 31.25 4.13 -65.17
N ARG A 2 32.32 3.45 -64.70
CA ARG A 2 33.46 3.88 -63.84
C ARG A 2 33.15 4.87 -62.69
N LYS A 3 33.59 4.71 -61.45
CA LYS A 3 34.32 3.70 -60.64
C LYS A 3 34.35 4.34 -59.22
N PRO A 4 34.13 3.60 -58.13
CA PRO A 4 34.48 4.04 -56.78
C PRO A 4 35.88 3.53 -56.37
N GLN A 5 36.57 4.26 -55.49
CA GLN A 5 37.86 3.91 -54.86
C GLN A 5 37.99 4.77 -53.58
N VAL A 6 38.48 4.33 -52.42
CA VAL A 6 38.97 3.05 -51.92
C VAL A 6 38.83 3.06 -50.39
N GLN A 7 38.53 1.87 -49.89
CA GLN A 7 38.49 1.36 -48.52
C GLN A 7 39.90 1.08 -47.99
N ALA A 8 40.17 1.29 -46.69
CA ALA A 8 41.31 0.66 -46.02
C ALA A 8 40.81 -0.10 -44.79
N THR A 9 40.77 -1.42 -44.94
CA THR A 9 40.77 -2.45 -43.88
C THR A 9 42.19 -3.00 -43.79
N ASN A 10 42.71 -3.20 -42.57
CA ASN A 10 43.15 -4.47 -41.95
C ASN A 10 44.59 -4.22 -41.41
N ASP A 11 45.11 -4.77 -40.31
CA ASP A 11 44.92 -6.07 -39.67
C ASP A 11 45.30 -6.04 -38.18
N GLN A 12 44.89 -7.11 -37.51
CA GLN A 12 45.11 -7.53 -36.13
C GLN A 12 46.58 -7.63 -35.69
N ASN A 13 46.84 -7.44 -34.39
CA ASN A 13 47.63 -8.42 -33.63
C ASN A 13 47.24 -8.44 -32.14
N THR A 14 47.29 -9.64 -31.59
CA THR A 14 46.79 -10.11 -30.28
C THR A 14 47.93 -10.16 -29.25
N GLN A 15 47.58 -10.05 -27.96
CA GLN A 15 48.28 -10.44 -26.70
C GLN A 15 48.33 -9.26 -25.71
N ALA A 16 48.17 -9.38 -24.41
CA ALA A 16 47.68 -10.41 -23.48
C ALA A 16 47.49 -9.71 -22.12
N GLU A 17 46.67 -10.31 -21.25
CA GLU A 17 46.55 -10.18 -19.79
C GLU A 17 47.42 -9.17 -19.02
N GLU A 18 46.79 -8.34 -18.18
CA GLU A 18 47.28 -8.18 -16.80
C GLU A 18 46.12 -7.85 -15.84
N VAL A 19 45.92 -8.77 -14.89
CA VAL A 19 44.97 -8.70 -13.77
C VAL A 19 45.71 -8.07 -12.59
N ALA A 20 45.20 -6.98 -12.04
CA ALA A 20 45.73 -6.41 -10.82
C ALA A 20 45.34 -7.28 -9.60
N LYS A 21 46.32 -7.96 -9.03
CA LYS A 21 46.34 -8.53 -7.68
C LYS A 21 47.27 -7.68 -6.81
N GLU A 22 46.79 -7.23 -5.66
CA GLU A 22 47.59 -6.94 -4.46
C GLU A 22 46.78 -7.53 -3.29
N GLU A 23 47.05 -8.76 -2.89
CA GLU A 23 48.02 -9.19 -1.86
C GLU A 23 47.72 -8.67 -0.45
N ALA A 24 47.17 -9.59 0.33
CA ALA A 24 47.01 -9.52 1.78
C ALA A 24 48.36 -9.65 2.48
N THR A 25 48.54 -8.92 3.58
CA THR A 25 49.61 -9.16 4.56
C THR A 25 48.99 -9.42 5.94
N PRO A 26 49.44 -10.45 6.69
CA PRO A 26 48.87 -10.83 7.98
C PRO A 26 49.69 -10.26 9.14
N VAL A 27 49.03 -9.85 10.23
CA VAL A 27 49.65 -9.81 11.57
C VAL A 27 48.60 -10.17 12.63
N ASN A 28 49.05 -10.97 13.58
CA ASN A 28 48.37 -11.73 14.62
C ASN A 28 48.40 -10.94 15.95
N GLU A 29 47.36 -11.07 16.80
CA GLU A 29 47.43 -11.37 18.25
C GLU A 29 46.21 -10.89 19.09
N THR A 30 45.49 -11.88 19.62
CA THR A 30 44.93 -12.03 20.99
C THR A 30 44.19 -10.86 21.69
N ASN A 31 42.90 -11.03 22.02
CA ASN A 31 42.45 -11.56 23.33
C ASN A 31 40.92 -11.54 23.54
N THR A 32 40.42 -12.63 24.13
CA THR A 32 39.22 -12.80 24.98
C THR A 32 37.88 -12.19 24.56
N ALA A 33 36.96 -13.06 24.11
CA ALA A 33 35.51 -12.82 24.17
C ALA A 33 34.89 -13.78 25.21
N THR A 34 34.31 -13.18 26.25
CA THR A 34 33.42 -13.81 27.23
C THR A 34 31.99 -13.79 26.68
N GLU A 35 31.22 -14.83 26.97
CA GLU A 35 29.81 -15.04 26.61
C GLU A 35 28.91 -13.79 26.70
N GLU A 36 28.18 -13.50 25.62
CA GLU A 36 26.81 -12.98 25.71
C GLU A 36 25.92 -13.74 24.70
N ALA A 37 24.78 -14.21 25.19
CA ALA A 37 23.86 -15.09 24.48
C ALA A 37 23.13 -14.39 23.32
N PRO A 38 22.84 -15.08 22.20
CA PRO A 38 21.99 -14.52 21.15
C PRO A 38 20.55 -14.43 21.66
N VAL A 39 20.04 -13.20 21.71
CA VAL A 39 18.63 -12.90 21.96
C VAL A 39 17.83 -13.41 20.77
N THR A 40 17.08 -14.49 21.01
CA THR A 40 16.16 -15.10 20.05
C THR A 40 14.84 -14.35 20.13
N SER A 41 14.51 -13.54 19.13
CA SER A 41 13.15 -13.01 18.94
C SER A 41 12.26 -14.15 18.42
N GLY A 42 11.59 -14.82 19.36
CA GLY A 42 10.74 -15.96 19.08
C GLY A 42 9.44 -15.54 18.39
N PHE A 43 9.32 -15.81 17.09
CA PHE A 43 8.02 -15.93 16.43
C PHE A 43 7.53 -17.37 16.59
N ARG A 44 6.39 -17.58 17.27
CA ARG A 44 5.83 -18.92 17.49
C ARG A 44 4.38 -19.04 16.98
N ARG A 45 4.25 -19.95 16.00
CA ARG A 45 3.20 -20.95 15.75
C ARG A 45 1.76 -20.61 16.17
N VAL A 46 0.89 -20.50 15.16
CA VAL A 46 -0.55 -20.74 15.30
C VAL A 46 -0.82 -22.20 14.97
N ALA A 47 -1.38 -22.95 15.92
CA ALA A 47 -1.89 -24.30 15.70
C ALA A 47 -3.34 -24.37 16.21
N THR A 48 -4.16 -25.08 15.44
CA THR A 48 -5.60 -25.29 15.59
C THR A 48 -5.96 -26.19 16.79
N THR A 49 -7.21 -26.03 17.23
CA THR A 49 -7.83 -26.58 18.44
C THR A 49 -8.09 -28.10 18.41
N THR A 50 -7.88 -28.75 19.56
CA THR A 50 -8.71 -29.88 20.08
C THR A 50 -8.62 -29.88 21.62
N ALA A 51 -9.68 -30.38 22.26
CA ALA A 51 -10.19 -29.99 23.57
C ALA A 51 -9.47 -30.50 24.85
N ASP A 52 -9.92 -29.95 25.99
CA ASP A 52 -9.74 -30.29 27.41
C ASP A 52 -8.47 -29.88 28.17
N ALA A 53 -8.46 -28.63 28.66
CA ALA A 53 -8.29 -28.28 30.09
C ALA A 53 -8.45 -26.75 30.32
N THR A 54 -9.23 -26.33 31.32
CA THR A 54 -9.53 -24.93 31.69
C THR A 54 -8.90 -24.59 33.06
N PRO A 55 -8.60 -23.33 33.43
CA PRO A 55 -7.77 -22.33 32.73
C PRO A 55 -6.67 -21.76 33.66
N ALA A 56 -5.57 -21.25 33.11
CA ALA A 56 -4.79 -20.17 33.71
C ALA A 56 -4.94 -18.96 32.77
N ALA A 57 -5.47 -17.86 33.31
CA ALA A 57 -5.81 -16.66 32.55
C ALA A 57 -4.54 -16.05 31.94
N ASP A 58 -4.49 -16.04 30.61
CA ASP A 58 -3.64 -15.16 29.81
C ASP A 58 -4.59 -14.45 28.85
N GLU A 59 -5.09 -13.29 29.30
CA GLU A 59 -5.89 -12.37 28.50
C GLU A 59 -4.94 -11.60 27.57
N THR A 60 -4.71 -12.12 26.37
CA THR A 60 -4.43 -11.26 25.20
C THR A 60 -5.60 -11.38 24.25
N ALA A 61 -6.76 -10.90 24.72
CA ALA A 61 -7.66 -10.25 23.80
C ALA A 61 -6.92 -9.03 23.23
N THR A 62 -6.73 -8.96 21.91
CA THR A 62 -7.84 -8.30 21.22
C THR A 62 -8.35 -7.03 21.87
N ASN A 63 -7.57 -6.02 22.25
CA ASN A 63 -8.22 -4.80 22.74
C ASN A 63 -8.88 -4.14 21.52
N PRO A 64 -10.23 -4.14 21.39
CA PRO A 64 -10.91 -3.63 20.20
C PRO A 64 -10.67 -2.12 20.02
N ALA A 65 -10.23 -1.45 21.10
CA ALA A 65 -10.07 -0.01 21.21
C ALA A 65 -9.03 0.62 20.27
N ASP A 66 -8.05 -0.11 19.74
CA ASP A 66 -6.95 0.49 18.96
C ASP A 66 -7.14 0.41 17.44
N GLN A 67 -7.78 -0.64 16.90
CA GLN A 67 -8.33 -0.60 15.53
C GLN A 67 -9.43 0.47 15.44
N ASP A 68 -10.18 0.62 16.54
CA ASP A 68 -11.21 1.62 16.71
C ASP A 68 -10.64 3.05 16.56
N VAL A 69 -9.44 3.39 17.06
CA VAL A 69 -8.89 4.76 16.92
C VAL A 69 -8.69 5.18 15.45
N SER A 70 -8.07 4.32 14.62
CA SER A 70 -7.79 4.68 13.22
C SER A 70 -9.08 4.86 12.42
N ASP A 71 -10.02 3.93 12.59
CA ASP A 71 -11.32 3.99 11.93
C ASP A 71 -12.17 5.15 12.49
N GLN A 72 -12.10 5.44 13.79
CA GLN A 72 -12.78 6.57 14.42
C GLN A 72 -12.28 7.90 13.86
N LEU A 73 -10.97 8.13 13.86
CA LEU A 73 -10.37 9.36 13.32
C LEU A 73 -10.79 9.58 11.87
N GLN A 74 -10.66 8.55 11.04
CA GLN A 74 -11.06 8.64 9.64
C GLN A 74 -12.57 8.89 9.51
N ASN A 75 -13.41 8.18 10.26
CA ASN A 75 -14.86 8.37 10.21
C ASN A 75 -15.29 9.76 10.70
N GLU A 76 -14.62 10.33 11.71
CA GLU A 76 -14.89 11.68 12.21
C GLU A 76 -14.51 12.75 11.19
N LEU A 77 -13.31 12.65 10.59
CA LEU A 77 -12.88 13.53 9.51
C LEU A 77 -13.83 13.46 8.30
N GLU A 78 -14.20 12.24 7.88
CA GLU A 78 -15.12 12.03 6.76
C GLU A 78 -16.54 12.55 7.06
N LYS A 79 -17.02 12.42 8.30
CA LYS A 79 -18.33 12.93 8.74
C LYS A 79 -18.38 14.45 8.76
N ASN A 80 -17.27 15.10 9.10
CA ASN A 80 -17.15 16.55 9.17
C ASN A 80 -16.71 17.18 7.83
N ALA A 81 -16.44 16.37 6.81
CA ALA A 81 -16.02 16.83 5.50
C ALA A 81 -17.12 17.64 4.79
N ILE A 82 -16.69 18.63 4.01
CA ILE A 82 -17.57 19.54 3.26
C ILE A 82 -17.90 18.92 1.92
N TYR A 83 -19.18 18.61 1.69
CA TYR A 83 -19.66 18.21 0.38
C TYR A 83 -19.56 19.38 -0.61
N SER A 84 -18.68 19.27 -1.60
CA SER A 84 -18.37 20.33 -2.56
C SER A 84 -18.28 19.79 -3.99
N PRO A 85 -19.39 19.31 -4.58
CA PRO A 85 -19.39 18.83 -5.95
C PRO A 85 -19.07 19.97 -6.93
N GLY A 86 -18.22 19.68 -7.91
CA GLY A 86 -17.73 20.68 -8.87
C GLY A 86 -17.92 20.30 -10.33
N ASP A 87 -17.46 21.19 -11.20
CA ASP A 87 -17.33 20.98 -12.65
C ASP A 87 -15.83 20.80 -12.97
N PRO A 88 -15.40 19.73 -13.67
CA PRO A 88 -14.00 19.51 -14.03
C PRO A 88 -13.41 20.59 -14.96
N THR A 89 -14.26 21.41 -15.59
CA THR A 89 -13.85 22.54 -16.44
C THR A 89 -13.68 23.84 -15.66
N ALA A 90 -14.13 23.90 -14.41
CA ALA A 90 -14.02 25.09 -13.57
C ALA A 90 -12.56 25.49 -13.31
N LYS A 91 -12.37 26.77 -12.95
CA LYS A 91 -11.03 27.34 -12.76
C LYS A 91 -10.39 26.98 -11.42
N GLN A 92 -11.15 26.57 -10.42
CA GLN A 92 -10.66 26.18 -9.09
C GLN A 92 -11.28 24.84 -8.71
N THR A 93 -10.61 23.75 -9.08
CA THR A 93 -11.19 22.39 -8.99
C THR A 93 -10.11 21.32 -8.86
N TYR A 94 -10.48 20.22 -8.21
CA TYR A 94 -9.73 18.96 -8.19
C TYR A 94 -10.60 17.89 -8.85
N SER A 95 -10.10 17.20 -9.89
CA SER A 95 -10.93 16.27 -10.67
C SER A 95 -10.18 15.05 -11.20
N GLY A 96 -10.94 13.97 -11.42
CA GLY A 96 -10.40 12.68 -11.78
C GLY A 96 -11.44 11.65 -12.20
N LYS A 97 -11.03 10.38 -12.17
CA LYS A 97 -11.87 9.23 -12.50
C LYS A 97 -11.60 8.04 -11.56
N ALA A 98 -12.64 7.26 -11.28
CA ALA A 98 -12.61 6.04 -10.46
C ALA A 98 -13.02 4.79 -11.25
N TRP A 99 -12.28 3.69 -11.10
CA TRP A 99 -12.60 2.41 -11.75
C TRP A 99 -12.08 1.18 -10.97
N VAL A 100 -12.70 0.02 -11.18
CA VAL A 100 -12.19 -1.29 -10.74
C VAL A 100 -11.35 -1.85 -11.87
N LYS A 101 -10.13 -2.29 -11.56
CA LYS A 101 -9.24 -2.96 -12.50
C LYS A 101 -9.78 -4.36 -12.81
N GLU A 102 -10.07 -4.64 -14.08
CA GLU A 102 -10.62 -5.94 -14.51
C GLU A 102 -9.70 -6.67 -15.48
N LYS A 103 -8.95 -5.94 -16.30
CA LYS A 103 -8.09 -6.51 -17.36
C LYS A 103 -6.65 -6.10 -17.21
N GLY A 104 -5.77 -7.09 -17.11
CA GLY A 104 -4.40 -6.85 -16.71
C GLY A 104 -4.34 -6.26 -15.30
N SER A 105 -3.15 -6.20 -14.76
CA SER A 105 -2.91 -5.87 -13.34
C SER A 105 -2.01 -4.64 -13.18
N VAL A 106 -1.65 -4.06 -14.32
CA VAL A 106 -0.93 -2.80 -14.41
C VAL A 106 -1.90 -1.66 -14.16
N ILE A 107 -1.43 -0.63 -13.45
CA ILE A 107 -2.15 0.63 -13.31
C ILE A 107 -2.08 1.40 -14.64
N ASP A 108 -3.15 1.39 -15.42
CA ASP A 108 -3.18 2.15 -16.68
C ASP A 108 -3.49 3.62 -16.45
N GLY A 109 -2.84 4.47 -17.25
CA GLY A 109 -3.08 5.90 -17.24
C GLY A 109 -4.54 6.24 -17.57
N PHE A 110 -5.24 6.84 -16.61
CA PHE A 110 -6.57 7.43 -16.77
C PHE A 110 -7.62 6.49 -17.41
N ASN A 111 -7.61 5.23 -16.99
CA ASN A 111 -8.50 4.18 -17.47
C ASN A 111 -8.40 3.92 -19.00
N ALA A 112 -7.18 3.88 -19.54
CA ALA A 112 -6.93 3.62 -20.97
C ALA A 112 -7.47 2.25 -21.45
N ASN A 113 -7.60 1.27 -20.55
CA ASN A 113 -8.12 -0.06 -20.87
C ASN A 113 -9.65 -0.17 -20.81
N ASN A 114 -10.35 0.94 -20.55
CA ASN A 114 -11.81 0.99 -20.38
C ASN A 114 -12.30 -0.06 -19.36
N ASP A 115 -11.54 -0.20 -18.27
CA ASP A 115 -11.97 -0.93 -17.08
C ASP A 115 -13.24 -0.29 -16.48
N LYS A 116 -13.94 -1.06 -15.65
CA LYS A 116 -15.28 -0.71 -15.15
C LYS A 116 -15.28 0.54 -14.26
N PRO A 117 -15.97 1.61 -14.66
CA PRO A 117 -16.10 2.80 -13.83
C PRO A 117 -16.88 2.51 -12.55
N ILE A 118 -16.56 3.24 -11.47
CA ILE A 118 -17.26 3.10 -10.19
C ILE A 118 -18.03 4.38 -9.87
N ALA A 119 -19.34 4.24 -9.71
CA ALA A 119 -20.23 5.30 -9.26
C ALA A 119 -20.39 5.29 -7.74
N GLY A 120 -20.72 6.43 -7.14
CA GLY A 120 -21.09 6.48 -5.72
C GLY A 120 -19.92 6.45 -4.72
N VAL A 121 -18.66 6.55 -5.19
CA VAL A 121 -17.49 6.59 -4.30
C VAL A 121 -17.28 8.00 -3.80
N ASN A 122 -17.15 8.16 -2.48
CA ASN A 122 -16.73 9.44 -1.91
C ASN A 122 -15.22 9.62 -2.06
N VAL A 123 -14.84 10.72 -2.71
CA VAL A 123 -13.44 11.14 -2.89
C VAL A 123 -13.20 12.37 -2.04
N TYR A 124 -12.22 12.27 -1.16
CA TYR A 124 -11.87 13.30 -0.19
C TYR A 124 -10.56 13.99 -0.59
N LEU A 125 -10.47 15.28 -0.29
CA LEU A 125 -9.31 16.12 -0.54
C LEU A 125 -9.06 17.04 0.66
N GLN A 126 -7.80 17.13 1.05
CA GLN A 126 -7.30 18.15 1.98
C GLN A 126 -6.12 18.87 1.32
N TRP A 127 -5.97 20.16 1.57
CA TRP A 127 -4.85 20.94 1.06
C TRP A 127 -4.18 21.74 2.17
N VAL A 128 -2.90 22.02 1.97
CA VAL A 128 -2.09 22.89 2.83
C VAL A 128 -1.39 23.92 1.97
N ASN A 129 -1.33 25.17 2.44
CA ASN A 129 -0.59 26.22 1.75
C ASN A 129 0.84 26.35 2.30
N GLY A 130 1.70 27.10 1.60
CA GLY A 130 3.09 27.32 2.02
C GLY A 130 3.26 28.11 3.32
N LYS A 131 2.17 28.61 3.92
CA LYS A 131 2.14 29.23 5.25
C LYS A 131 1.67 28.27 6.35
N GLY A 132 1.52 26.97 6.03
CA GLY A 132 1.15 25.92 6.97
C GLY A 132 -0.33 25.83 7.32
N TYR A 133 -1.19 26.68 6.75
CA TYR A 133 -2.63 26.56 6.99
C TYR A 133 -3.16 25.30 6.31
N VAL A 134 -3.83 24.46 7.09
CA VAL A 134 -4.46 23.22 6.66
C VAL A 134 -5.95 23.47 6.45
N SER A 135 -6.46 23.05 5.30
CA SER A 135 -7.88 23.19 4.97
C SER A 135 -8.75 22.22 5.75
N LYS A 136 -10.04 22.53 5.80
CA LYS A 136 -11.06 21.49 6.04
C LYS A 136 -10.96 20.40 4.98
N VAL A 137 -11.50 19.24 5.30
CA VAL A 137 -11.63 18.16 4.32
C VAL A 137 -12.81 18.46 3.40
N TYR A 138 -12.58 18.38 2.09
CA TYR A 138 -13.62 18.49 1.07
C TYR A 138 -13.91 17.11 0.49
N TYR A 139 -15.14 16.87 0.05
CA TYR A 139 -15.44 15.66 -0.70
C TYR A 139 -16.49 15.87 -1.80
N THR A 140 -16.47 14.95 -2.75
CA THR A 140 -17.50 14.77 -3.77
C THR A 140 -17.78 13.28 -3.95
N THR A 141 -18.75 12.94 -4.79
CA THR A 141 -19.12 11.55 -5.08
C THR A 141 -18.96 11.29 -6.58
N THR A 142 -18.44 10.12 -6.96
CA THR A 142 -18.23 9.76 -8.37
C THR A 142 -19.54 9.57 -9.12
N ASN A 143 -19.56 10.04 -10.37
CA ASN A 143 -20.66 9.87 -11.32
C ASN A 143 -20.75 8.43 -11.85
N ALA A 144 -21.83 8.13 -12.58
CA ALA A 144 -22.06 6.83 -13.21
C ALA A 144 -20.91 6.37 -14.12
N ASP A 145 -20.24 7.30 -14.78
CA ASP A 145 -19.08 7.04 -15.65
C ASP A 145 -17.74 7.03 -14.89
N GLY A 146 -17.78 7.11 -13.56
CA GLY A 146 -16.63 7.12 -12.66
C GLY A 146 -15.97 8.49 -12.51
N THR A 147 -16.38 9.53 -13.24
CA THR A 147 -15.78 10.86 -13.14
C THR A 147 -16.15 11.56 -11.83
N PHE A 148 -15.30 12.46 -11.36
CA PHE A 148 -15.59 13.31 -10.21
C PHE A 148 -14.89 14.67 -10.31
N ALA A 149 -15.43 15.66 -9.61
CA ALA A 149 -14.83 16.97 -9.42
C ALA A 149 -15.23 17.58 -8.07
N ILE A 150 -14.28 18.25 -7.41
CA ILE A 150 -14.44 18.97 -6.15
C ILE A 150 -14.28 20.47 -6.44
N ASP A 151 -15.31 21.27 -6.11
CA ASP A 151 -15.24 22.73 -6.20
C ASP A 151 -14.46 23.31 -5.01
N LEU A 152 -13.43 24.09 -5.31
CA LEU A 152 -12.53 24.71 -4.34
C LEU A 152 -12.49 26.23 -4.50
N SER A 153 -13.52 26.81 -5.13
CA SER A 153 -13.61 28.25 -5.41
C SER A 153 -13.95 29.09 -4.18
N LYS A 154 -14.55 28.48 -3.15
CA LYS A 154 -14.95 29.17 -1.92
C LYS A 154 -13.75 29.29 -0.96
N PRO A 155 -13.39 30.50 -0.50
CA PRO A 155 -12.37 30.66 0.53
C PRO A 155 -12.86 30.09 1.87
N GLU A 156 -11.92 29.57 2.64
CA GLU A 156 -12.11 29.40 4.08
C GLU A 156 -11.74 30.69 4.81
N VAL A 157 -12.36 30.94 5.96
CA VAL A 157 -12.16 32.17 6.73
C VAL A 157 -11.83 31.80 8.17
N SER A 158 -10.67 32.22 8.64
CA SER A 158 -10.20 32.02 10.02
C SER A 158 -10.95 32.95 10.99
N SER A 159 -10.81 32.72 12.29
CA SER A 159 -11.51 33.46 13.36
C SER A 159 -11.35 34.99 13.29
N ASP A 160 -10.26 35.50 12.73
CA ASP A 160 -9.97 36.93 12.55
C ASP A 160 -10.48 37.54 11.24
N GLY A 161 -11.13 36.74 10.39
CA GLY A 161 -11.56 37.15 9.06
C GLY A 161 -10.51 36.97 7.96
N THR A 162 -9.35 36.36 8.24
CA THR A 162 -8.36 36.06 7.21
C THR A 162 -8.88 35.00 6.24
N GLU A 163 -8.91 35.32 4.94
CA GLU A 163 -9.30 34.39 3.88
C GLU A 163 -8.14 33.47 3.46
N HIS A 164 -8.40 32.16 3.43
CA HIS A 164 -7.51 31.12 2.94
C HIS A 164 -8.13 30.52 1.67
N LYS A 165 -7.37 30.48 0.58
CA LYS A 165 -7.87 30.12 -0.75
C LYS A 165 -7.08 28.96 -1.35
N PHE A 166 -7.77 28.11 -2.11
CA PHE A 166 -7.14 27.15 -3.00
C PHE A 166 -6.49 27.86 -4.19
N VAL A 167 -5.24 28.28 -4.01
CA VAL A 167 -4.45 29.00 -5.02
C VAL A 167 -3.07 28.33 -5.12
N ILE A 168 -2.92 27.48 -6.13
CA ILE A 168 -1.68 26.78 -6.45
C ILE A 168 -0.70 27.67 -7.25
N ALA A 169 -1.20 28.74 -7.86
CA ALA A 169 -0.38 29.67 -8.62
C ALA A 169 0.45 30.56 -7.69
N GLY A 170 1.78 30.41 -7.75
CA GLY A 170 2.73 31.26 -7.00
C GLY A 170 3.03 30.77 -5.58
N ASP A 171 2.37 29.71 -5.11
CA ASP A 171 2.70 29.05 -3.85
C ASP A 171 3.48 27.76 -4.13
N GLY A 172 4.79 27.79 -3.82
CA GLY A 172 5.68 26.66 -4.04
C GLY A 172 5.53 25.52 -3.03
N GLY A 173 4.97 25.82 -1.85
CA GLY A 173 4.74 24.85 -0.76
C GLY A 173 3.27 24.44 -0.66
N PHE A 174 2.49 24.67 -1.72
CA PHE A 174 1.11 24.20 -1.77
C PHE A 174 1.10 22.70 -2.07
N ALA A 175 0.51 21.92 -1.16
CA ALA A 175 0.39 20.49 -1.30
C ALA A 175 -1.05 20.04 -1.09
N VAL A 176 -1.42 18.91 -1.71
CA VAL A 176 -2.73 18.28 -1.58
C VAL A 176 -2.57 16.83 -1.19
N ARG A 177 -3.58 16.30 -0.49
CA ARG A 177 -3.72 14.89 -0.17
C ARG A 177 -5.11 14.42 -0.54
N THR A 178 -5.21 13.22 -1.09
CA THR A 178 -6.46 12.63 -1.58
C THR A 178 -6.61 11.21 -1.08
N TRP A 179 -7.80 10.87 -0.60
CA TRP A 179 -8.16 9.49 -0.24
C TRP A 179 -9.61 9.20 -0.61
N ILE A 180 -10.02 7.95 -0.45
CA ILE A 180 -11.39 7.51 -0.67
C ILE A 180 -11.90 6.70 0.50
N LYS A 181 -13.21 6.70 0.69
CA LYS A 181 -13.87 5.64 1.46
C LYS A 181 -14.09 4.46 0.53
N ASN A 182 -13.52 3.30 0.87
CA ASN A 182 -13.71 2.09 0.08
C ASN A 182 -15.21 1.78 -0.01
N PRO A 183 -15.82 1.71 -1.22
CA PRO A 183 -17.25 1.49 -1.36
C PRO A 183 -17.70 0.09 -0.93
N ASP A 184 -16.77 -0.87 -0.90
CA ASP A 184 -17.02 -2.26 -0.50
C ASP A 184 -15.70 -2.88 0.03
N PRO A 185 -15.37 -2.68 1.33
CA PRO A 185 -14.10 -3.12 1.92
C PRO A 185 -13.96 -4.64 2.03
N ASP A 186 -15.07 -5.38 1.96
CA ASP A 186 -15.05 -6.84 1.90
C ASP A 186 -14.68 -7.32 0.50
N LYS A 187 -14.98 -6.53 -0.54
CA LYS A 187 -14.74 -6.91 -1.94
C LYS A 187 -13.48 -6.33 -2.56
N TYR A 188 -13.06 -5.11 -2.19
CA TYR A 188 -12.03 -4.38 -2.92
C TYR A 188 -10.84 -3.98 -2.05
N SER A 189 -9.65 -4.03 -2.66
CA SER A 189 -8.45 -3.32 -2.19
C SER A 189 -8.39 -1.94 -2.87
N VAL A 190 -8.14 -0.89 -2.09
CA VAL A 190 -7.82 0.45 -2.63
C VAL A 190 -6.35 0.46 -3.07
N ILE A 191 -6.13 0.49 -4.38
CA ILE A 191 -4.78 0.37 -4.99
C ILE A 191 -4.16 1.72 -5.28
N LYS A 192 -4.99 2.70 -5.61
CA LYS A 192 -4.55 4.06 -5.91
C LYS A 192 -5.63 5.05 -5.53
N GLN A 193 -5.19 6.14 -4.95
CA GLN A 193 -6.01 7.27 -4.57
C GLN A 193 -5.29 8.55 -5.00
N GLY A 194 -5.91 9.33 -5.86
CA GLY A 194 -5.31 10.52 -6.42
C GLY A 194 -4.07 10.28 -7.27
N ASN A 195 -2.92 10.63 -6.70
CA ASN A 195 -1.64 10.72 -7.39
C ASN A 195 -0.68 9.54 -7.06
N GLN A 196 -1.15 8.48 -6.40
CA GLN A 196 -0.28 7.37 -5.95
C GLN A 196 0.80 7.85 -4.96
N VAL A 197 0.35 8.68 -4.03
CA VAL A 197 1.10 9.17 -2.86
C VAL A 197 0.14 9.04 -1.68
N TYR A 198 0.58 8.47 -0.56
CA TYR A 198 -0.25 8.31 0.64
C TYR A 198 -0.49 9.64 1.38
N GLY A 199 0.54 10.48 1.38
CA GLY A 199 0.53 11.79 1.98
C GLY A 199 0.23 12.95 1.04
N PHE A 200 0.67 14.10 1.48
CA PHE A 200 0.66 15.35 0.75
C PHE A 200 1.69 15.31 -0.38
N HIS A 201 1.31 15.85 -1.53
CA HIS A 201 2.20 16.09 -2.65
C HIS A 201 1.96 17.46 -3.28
N THR A 202 3.00 18.01 -3.85
CA THR A 202 3.03 19.29 -4.56
C THR A 202 2.99 19.06 -6.07
N ARG A 203 3.03 20.17 -6.81
CA ARG A 203 3.26 20.13 -8.25
C ARG A 203 4.58 19.46 -8.62
N LEU A 204 5.63 19.47 -7.80
CA LEU A 204 6.96 19.01 -8.23
C LEU A 204 7.18 17.50 -8.07
N ASN A 205 6.45 16.86 -7.16
CA ASN A 205 6.55 15.42 -6.87
C ASN A 205 5.31 14.63 -7.32
N ARG A 206 4.46 15.23 -8.18
CA ARG A 206 3.30 14.55 -8.77
C ARG A 206 3.71 13.41 -9.74
N LYS A 207 2.89 12.37 -9.86
CA LYS A 207 3.11 11.17 -10.70
C LYS A 207 2.18 11.10 -11.91
N ASN A 208 0.87 11.27 -11.72
CA ASN A 208 -0.12 11.23 -12.81
C ASN A 208 -0.96 12.51 -12.96
N GLU A 209 -1.05 13.33 -11.92
CA GLU A 209 -1.86 14.53 -11.97
C GLU A 209 -1.24 15.63 -12.85
N SER A 210 -2.11 16.43 -13.47
CA SER A 210 -1.74 17.65 -14.17
C SER A 210 -2.27 18.86 -13.42
N TRP A 211 -1.38 19.78 -13.09
CA TRP A 211 -1.69 21.00 -12.35
C TRP A 211 -1.65 22.20 -13.30
N ASP A 212 -2.79 22.90 -13.43
CA ASP A 212 -2.95 24.12 -14.23
C ASP A 212 -3.02 25.34 -13.29
N PHE A 213 -1.93 26.09 -13.32
CA PHE A 213 -1.71 27.31 -12.55
C PHE A 213 -1.58 28.54 -13.48
N THR A 214 -2.19 28.49 -14.66
CA THR A 214 -2.33 29.67 -15.53
C THR A 214 -2.96 30.80 -14.73
N ALA A 215 -2.59 32.06 -14.97
CA ALA A 215 -3.09 33.19 -14.19
C ALA A 215 -4.64 33.18 -14.08
N GLY A 216 -5.16 33.09 -12.84
CA GLY A 216 -6.59 32.98 -12.56
C GLY A 216 -7.18 31.57 -12.68
N VAL A 217 -6.36 30.54 -12.88
CA VAL A 217 -6.70 29.12 -12.91
C VAL A 217 -5.86 28.41 -11.84
N ASN A 218 -6.50 27.60 -11.02
CA ASN A 218 -5.92 26.78 -9.98
C ASN A 218 -6.61 25.41 -10.01
N LYS A 219 -6.23 24.58 -10.98
CA LYS A 219 -6.92 23.33 -11.25
C LYS A 219 -5.96 22.15 -11.20
N ILE A 220 -6.41 21.03 -10.62
CA ILE A 220 -5.72 19.74 -10.66
C ILE A 220 -6.64 18.74 -11.36
N VAL A 221 -6.14 18.09 -12.41
CA VAL A 221 -6.85 17.08 -13.21
C VAL A 221 -6.07 15.78 -13.28
N ASN A 222 -6.70 14.75 -13.85
CA ASN A 222 -6.13 13.41 -14.05
C ASN A 222 -5.83 12.66 -12.74
N SER A 223 -6.52 13.03 -11.66
CA SER A 223 -6.56 12.22 -10.44
C SER A 223 -7.18 10.85 -10.73
N GLN A 224 -6.67 9.80 -10.07
CA GLN A 224 -7.06 8.41 -10.32
C GLN A 224 -7.43 7.71 -9.02
N VAL A 225 -8.60 7.09 -9.00
CA VAL A 225 -9.03 6.17 -7.95
C VAL A 225 -9.13 4.78 -8.57
N ILE A 226 -8.36 3.83 -8.05
CA ILE A 226 -8.29 2.48 -8.62
C ILE A 226 -8.49 1.46 -7.53
N LEU A 227 -9.41 0.53 -7.78
CA LEU A 227 -9.66 -0.63 -6.95
C LEU A 227 -9.23 -1.90 -7.68
N GLN A 228 -8.78 -2.90 -6.92
CA GLN A 228 -8.69 -4.30 -7.37
C GLN A 228 -9.60 -5.15 -6.48
N GLU A 229 -10.07 -6.31 -6.96
CA GLU A 229 -10.74 -7.23 -6.04
C GLU A 229 -9.75 -7.66 -4.95
N LYS A 230 -10.20 -7.72 -3.69
CA LYS A 230 -9.41 -8.24 -2.57
C LYS A 230 -9.02 -9.68 -2.89
N MET A 231 -7.80 -10.10 -2.58
CA MET A 231 -7.34 -11.42 -2.98
C MET A 231 -7.98 -12.53 -2.13
N LEU A 232 -8.14 -13.72 -2.72
CA LEU A 232 -8.68 -14.92 -2.05
C LEU A 232 -10.12 -14.79 -1.53
N LEU A 233 -10.98 -14.05 -2.22
CA LEU A 233 -12.42 -13.99 -1.89
C LEU A 233 -13.18 -15.27 -2.24
N GLU A 234 -12.65 -16.04 -3.18
CA GLU A 234 -13.25 -17.26 -3.68
C GLU A 234 -12.51 -18.48 -3.11
N ASP A 235 -13.24 -19.38 -2.44
CA ASP A 235 -12.65 -20.52 -1.73
C ASP A 235 -12.12 -21.63 -2.65
N TRP A 236 -12.44 -21.55 -3.94
CA TRP A 236 -12.00 -22.47 -4.99
C TRP A 236 -10.67 -22.06 -5.67
N LEU A 237 -10.02 -20.97 -5.23
CA LEU A 237 -8.73 -20.53 -5.82
C LEU A 237 -7.51 -21.31 -5.31
N VAL A 238 -7.67 -22.05 -4.21
CA VAL A 238 -6.63 -22.86 -3.58
C VAL A 238 -7.23 -24.16 -3.07
N LYS A 239 -6.42 -25.22 -2.97
CA LYS A 239 -6.85 -26.47 -2.31
C LYS A 239 -7.15 -26.23 -0.82
N PRO A 240 -7.82 -27.16 -0.13
CA PRO A 240 -7.81 -27.18 1.34
C PRO A 240 -6.39 -27.13 1.91
N GLU A 241 -6.14 -26.39 3.00
CA GLU A 241 -4.79 -26.16 3.56
C GLU A 241 -4.05 -27.46 3.96
N ALA A 242 -4.79 -28.51 4.27
CA ALA A 242 -4.23 -29.83 4.57
C ALA A 242 -3.51 -30.47 3.36
N GLU A 243 -3.85 -30.06 2.15
CA GLU A 243 -3.31 -30.57 0.88
C GLU A 243 -2.25 -29.65 0.26
N TRP A 244 -1.90 -28.54 0.93
CA TRP A 244 -0.87 -27.64 0.41
C TRP A 244 0.53 -28.26 0.49
N GLU A 245 1.28 -28.11 -0.58
CA GLU A 245 2.70 -28.41 -0.61
C GLU A 245 3.47 -27.37 0.20
N LYS A 246 4.29 -27.85 1.13
CA LYS A 246 5.04 -27.03 2.08
C LYS A 246 6.53 -27.21 1.87
N SER A 247 7.29 -26.15 2.13
CA SER A 247 8.75 -26.22 2.12
C SER A 247 9.24 -27.31 3.09
N PRO A 248 10.31 -28.05 2.74
CA PRO A 248 10.98 -28.93 3.70
C PRO A 248 11.67 -28.17 4.84
N ASN A 249 11.88 -26.85 4.70
CA ASN A 249 12.51 -26.04 5.73
C ASN A 249 11.47 -25.57 6.77
N VAL A 250 11.91 -25.48 8.03
CA VAL A 250 11.05 -25.10 9.17
C VAL A 250 10.55 -23.66 9.12
N ASP A 251 11.27 -22.78 8.45
CA ASP A 251 10.92 -21.38 8.22
C ASP A 251 9.92 -21.19 7.07
N GLY A 252 9.57 -22.27 6.35
CA GLY A 252 8.67 -22.22 5.22
C GLY A 252 9.28 -21.63 3.94
N ILE A 253 10.56 -21.26 3.94
CA ILE A 253 11.28 -20.76 2.76
C ILE A 253 11.72 -21.97 1.94
N TRP A 254 11.36 -22.01 0.65
CA TRP A 254 11.75 -23.14 -0.20
C TRP A 254 13.24 -23.10 -0.55
N PRO A 255 13.95 -24.24 -0.51
CA PRO A 255 15.27 -24.32 -1.12
C PRO A 255 15.14 -24.15 -2.64
N ASP A 256 16.14 -23.53 -3.28
CA ASP A 256 16.19 -23.44 -4.73
C ASP A 256 16.27 -24.85 -5.34
N ARG A 257 15.21 -25.26 -6.05
CA ARG A 257 15.13 -26.54 -6.76
C ARG A 257 15.56 -26.43 -8.22
N GLY A 258 15.88 -25.23 -8.68
CA GLY A 258 16.22 -24.87 -10.04
C GLY A 258 15.29 -23.82 -10.64
N ALA A 259 15.68 -23.33 -11.81
CA ALA A 259 15.06 -22.18 -12.45
C ALA A 259 13.74 -22.50 -13.19
N PHE A 260 13.35 -23.78 -13.32
CA PHE A 260 12.24 -24.22 -14.16
C PHE A 260 10.94 -24.51 -13.41
N GLY A 261 9.79 -24.24 -14.01
CA GLY A 261 8.49 -24.64 -13.43
C GLY A 261 8.23 -24.03 -12.06
N LYS A 262 8.36 -22.71 -11.96
CA LYS A 262 8.34 -21.99 -10.68
C LYS A 262 7.67 -20.64 -10.84
N ALA A 263 7.08 -20.16 -9.75
CA ALA A 263 6.70 -18.76 -9.59
C ALA A 263 7.57 -18.06 -8.55
N SER A 264 7.77 -16.75 -8.72
CA SER A 264 8.49 -15.94 -7.73
C SER A 264 8.21 -14.46 -7.90
N GLY A 265 8.41 -13.71 -6.82
CA GLY A 265 8.41 -12.25 -6.84
C GLY A 265 8.69 -11.69 -5.46
N TYR A 266 8.30 -10.44 -5.26
CA TYR A 266 8.52 -9.72 -4.01
C TYR A 266 7.22 -9.37 -3.30
N VAL A 267 7.28 -9.37 -1.97
CA VAL A 267 6.25 -8.80 -1.09
C VAL A 267 6.90 -7.76 -0.20
N TRP A 268 6.37 -6.55 -0.21
CA TRP A 268 6.86 -5.45 0.62
C TRP A 268 5.68 -4.65 1.15
N PHE A 269 5.92 -3.95 2.24
CA PHE A 269 5.04 -2.89 2.69
C PHE A 269 5.48 -1.59 2.05
N ASP A 270 4.57 -0.99 1.31
CA ASP A 270 4.82 0.22 0.55
C ASP A 270 4.94 1.42 1.47
N ASN A 271 6.04 2.16 1.33
CA ASN A 271 6.32 3.40 2.06
C ASN A 271 6.36 4.59 1.07
N GLY A 272 5.56 4.53 0.00
CA GLY A 272 5.48 5.56 -1.02
C GLY A 272 6.67 5.59 -1.99
N ASP A 273 6.39 5.46 -3.29
CA ASP A 273 7.47 5.59 -4.28
C ASP A 273 7.92 7.06 -4.44
N ALA A 274 9.23 7.25 -4.66
CA ALA A 274 9.86 8.55 -4.89
C ALA A 274 9.27 9.36 -6.07
N ALA A 275 9.50 10.67 -6.04
CA ALA A 275 9.09 11.58 -7.12
C ALA A 275 9.67 11.19 -8.49
N GLY A 276 8.85 11.26 -9.55
CA GLY A 276 9.28 10.98 -10.93
C GLY A 276 9.42 9.49 -11.27
N THR A 277 9.06 8.60 -10.35
CA THR A 277 8.95 7.16 -10.61
C THR A 277 7.73 6.83 -11.49
N LEU A 278 7.64 5.56 -11.91
CA LEU A 278 6.59 5.10 -12.83
C LEU A 278 5.22 5.06 -12.14
N SER A 279 4.23 5.73 -12.73
CA SER A 279 2.87 5.83 -12.19
C SER A 279 1.95 4.65 -12.53
N ASN A 280 2.50 3.62 -13.18
CA ASN A 280 1.76 2.44 -13.66
C ASN A 280 1.99 1.18 -12.80
N GLN A 281 2.72 1.30 -11.70
CA GLN A 281 3.04 0.22 -10.76
C GLN A 281 3.47 0.80 -9.42
N TRP A 282 3.40 0.00 -8.36
CA TRP A 282 4.15 0.24 -7.13
C TRP A 282 5.54 -0.40 -7.23
N ILE A 283 6.55 0.25 -6.69
CA ILE A 283 7.96 -0.10 -6.87
C ILE A 283 8.53 -0.52 -5.51
N ASN A 284 9.11 -1.72 -5.46
CA ASN A 284 9.89 -2.15 -4.31
C ASN A 284 11.30 -1.55 -4.39
N ASP A 285 11.59 -0.57 -3.54
CA ASP A 285 12.91 0.05 -3.45
C ASP A 285 13.51 -0.04 -2.03
N SER A 286 14.49 0.81 -1.73
CA SER A 286 15.18 0.82 -0.43
C SER A 286 14.41 1.56 0.67
N ASN A 287 13.42 2.38 0.33
CA ASN A 287 12.51 3.02 1.29
C ASN A 287 11.48 2.01 1.82
N ASP A 288 11.21 0.95 1.06
CA ASP A 288 10.24 -0.06 1.42
C ASP A 288 10.77 -1.12 2.38
N VAL A 289 9.88 -1.53 3.28
CA VAL A 289 10.15 -2.59 4.25
C VAL A 289 9.73 -3.93 3.68
N LYS A 290 10.64 -4.89 3.75
CA LYS A 290 10.44 -6.25 3.25
C LYS A 290 9.41 -6.98 4.12
N ALA A 291 8.40 -7.58 3.50
CA ALA A 291 7.33 -8.29 4.21
C ALA A 291 7.74 -9.72 4.62
N THR A 292 8.92 -9.81 5.27
CA THR A 292 9.56 -11.05 5.72
C THR A 292 8.59 -11.89 6.55
N GLY A 293 8.53 -13.20 6.28
CA GLY A 293 7.65 -14.13 7.00
C GLY A 293 6.21 -14.19 6.47
N THR A 294 5.80 -13.29 5.57
CA THR A 294 4.50 -13.39 4.90
C THR A 294 4.43 -14.68 4.09
N ARG A 295 3.33 -15.42 4.20
CA ARG A 295 3.10 -16.61 3.37
C ARG A 295 2.48 -16.19 2.04
N VAL A 296 2.88 -16.83 0.95
CA VAL A 296 2.32 -16.67 -0.39
C VAL A 296 1.85 -18.04 -0.86
N VAL A 297 0.59 -18.13 -1.29
CA VAL A 297 -0.02 -19.36 -1.79
C VAL A 297 -0.26 -19.24 -3.29
N GLY A 298 -0.03 -20.32 -4.02
CA GLY A 298 -0.26 -20.36 -5.47
C GLY A 298 -0.79 -21.71 -5.91
N SER A 299 -1.70 -21.67 -6.88
CA SER A 299 -2.36 -22.87 -7.44
C SER A 299 -2.57 -22.72 -8.93
N TYR A 300 -2.74 -23.85 -9.62
CA TYR A 300 -3.18 -23.86 -11.01
C TYR A 300 -4.11 -25.05 -11.28
N LEU A 301 -5.01 -24.89 -12.25
CA LEU A 301 -6.02 -25.89 -12.58
C LEU A 301 -5.42 -27.19 -13.11
N ASN A 302 -6.15 -28.29 -12.92
CA ASN A 302 -5.86 -29.57 -13.56
C ASN A 302 -6.19 -29.55 -15.06
N ASP A 303 -5.75 -30.59 -15.78
CA ASP A 303 -5.92 -30.66 -17.22
C ASP A 303 -7.38 -30.78 -17.64
N ASP A 304 -8.19 -31.55 -16.92
CA ASP A 304 -9.60 -31.76 -17.24
C ASP A 304 -10.38 -30.44 -17.22
N VAL A 305 -10.23 -29.67 -16.15
CA VAL A 305 -10.92 -28.38 -15.98
C VAL A 305 -10.34 -27.35 -16.95
N THR A 306 -9.04 -27.38 -17.22
CA THR A 306 -8.41 -26.56 -18.26
C THR A 306 -9.04 -26.81 -19.63
N ILE A 307 -9.24 -28.08 -20.02
CA ILE A 307 -9.88 -28.45 -21.29
C ILE A 307 -11.34 -27.98 -21.34
N LEU A 308 -12.09 -28.13 -20.24
CA LEU A 308 -13.48 -27.67 -20.15
C LEU A 308 -13.57 -26.15 -20.36
N LEU A 309 -12.71 -25.37 -19.71
CA LEU A 309 -12.67 -23.91 -19.86
C LEU A 309 -12.20 -23.47 -21.25
N ASP A 310 -11.23 -24.16 -21.84
CA ASP A 310 -10.78 -23.88 -23.20
C ASP A 310 -11.88 -24.13 -24.23
N ASN A 311 -12.69 -25.18 -24.04
CA ASN A 311 -13.84 -25.45 -24.88
C ASN A 311 -14.94 -24.39 -24.69
N TRP A 312 -15.21 -24.00 -23.44
CA TRP A 312 -16.13 -22.90 -23.15
C TRP A 312 -15.70 -21.59 -23.85
N LYS A 313 -14.41 -21.21 -23.77
CA LYS A 313 -13.84 -20.03 -24.46
C LYS A 313 -13.93 -20.13 -25.99
N LYS A 314 -13.91 -21.33 -26.56
CA LYS A 314 -14.10 -21.55 -28.01
C LYS A 314 -15.55 -21.26 -28.41
N GLU A 315 -16.50 -21.65 -27.59
CA GLU A 315 -17.94 -21.49 -27.83
C GLU A 315 -18.45 -20.07 -27.53
N HIS A 316 -17.81 -19.36 -26.60
CA HIS A 316 -18.25 -18.04 -26.12
C HIS A 316 -17.32 -16.91 -26.60
N LYS A 317 -17.26 -16.64 -27.90
CA LYS A 317 -16.39 -15.56 -28.43
C LYS A 317 -16.81 -14.18 -27.92
N GLY A 318 -15.84 -13.41 -27.44
CA GLY A 318 -16.06 -12.05 -26.95
C GLY A 318 -16.57 -11.97 -25.50
N TYR A 319 -16.42 -13.05 -24.74
CA TYR A 319 -16.78 -13.10 -23.31
C TYR A 319 -16.12 -11.97 -22.50
N SER A 320 -16.83 -11.48 -21.49
CA SER A 320 -16.35 -10.51 -20.50
C SER A 320 -15.59 -11.20 -19.36
N VAL A 321 -14.93 -10.40 -18.52
CA VAL A 321 -14.24 -10.92 -17.33
C VAL A 321 -15.24 -11.57 -16.37
N GLU A 322 -16.43 -10.98 -16.21
CA GLU A 322 -17.51 -11.54 -15.41
C GLU A 322 -18.06 -12.85 -16.01
N ASP A 323 -18.19 -12.96 -17.33
CA ASP A 323 -18.61 -14.22 -17.97
C ASP A 323 -17.60 -15.33 -17.69
N MET A 324 -16.29 -15.02 -17.75
CA MET A 324 -15.23 -15.98 -17.46
C MET A 324 -15.23 -16.42 -15.99
N LYS A 325 -15.40 -15.47 -15.05
CA LYS A 325 -15.47 -15.77 -13.61
C LYS A 325 -16.69 -16.65 -13.30
N ALA A 326 -17.84 -16.34 -13.90
CA ALA A 326 -19.05 -17.16 -13.76
C ALA A 326 -18.87 -18.57 -14.33
N ALA A 327 -18.25 -18.70 -15.51
CA ALA A 327 -17.97 -20.00 -16.12
C ALA A 327 -17.01 -20.85 -15.29
N GLN A 328 -15.96 -20.24 -14.72
CA GLN A 328 -15.08 -20.95 -13.77
C GLN A 328 -15.85 -21.45 -12.56
N ALA A 329 -16.65 -20.60 -11.92
CA ALA A 329 -17.43 -20.99 -10.76
C ALA A 329 -18.38 -22.17 -11.08
N GLU A 330 -19.10 -22.12 -12.21
CA GLU A 330 -20.02 -23.18 -12.63
C GLU A 330 -19.29 -24.50 -12.92
N ILE A 331 -18.24 -24.46 -13.76
CA ILE A 331 -17.49 -25.64 -14.17
C ILE A 331 -16.77 -26.27 -12.96
N ILE A 332 -16.15 -25.47 -12.10
CA ILE A 332 -15.47 -25.95 -10.91
C ILE A 332 -16.47 -26.58 -9.94
N THR A 333 -17.61 -25.93 -9.69
CA THR A 333 -18.65 -26.48 -8.80
C THR A 333 -19.14 -27.84 -9.32
N ALA A 334 -19.38 -27.97 -10.62
CA ALA A 334 -19.79 -29.24 -11.22
C ALA A 334 -18.70 -30.32 -11.10
N TYR A 335 -17.44 -29.95 -11.34
CA TYR A 335 -16.29 -30.85 -11.24
C TYR A 335 -16.09 -31.34 -9.79
N GLU A 336 -16.11 -30.44 -8.81
CA GLU A 336 -15.96 -30.80 -7.40
C GLU A 336 -17.13 -31.65 -6.88
N ALA A 337 -18.33 -31.50 -7.43
CA ALA A 337 -19.46 -32.36 -7.06
C ALA A 337 -19.24 -33.83 -7.47
N GLU A 338 -18.49 -34.09 -8.55
CA GLU A 338 -18.16 -35.43 -9.03
C GLU A 338 -16.86 -35.96 -8.41
N HIS A 339 -15.86 -35.10 -8.22
CA HIS A 339 -14.49 -35.49 -7.89
C HIS A 339 -14.02 -35.08 -6.48
N GLY A 340 -14.83 -34.34 -5.73
CA GLY A 340 -14.54 -33.85 -4.38
C GLY A 340 -13.97 -32.43 -4.35
N LYS A 341 -14.07 -31.76 -3.20
CA LYS A 341 -13.57 -30.39 -3.00
C LYS A 341 -12.06 -30.30 -3.24
N GLY A 342 -11.61 -29.29 -3.96
CA GLY A 342 -10.23 -29.04 -4.34
C GLY A 342 -9.70 -29.88 -5.50
N SER A 343 -10.52 -30.75 -6.10
CA SER A 343 -10.11 -31.68 -7.16
C SER A 343 -9.77 -31.00 -8.48
N HIS A 344 -10.37 -29.83 -8.76
CA HIS A 344 -10.11 -29.02 -9.97
C HIS A 344 -8.70 -28.42 -10.02
N ILE A 345 -7.97 -28.43 -8.90
CA ILE A 345 -6.60 -27.92 -8.78
C ILE A 345 -5.61 -29.08 -8.84
N SER A 346 -4.52 -28.91 -9.59
CA SER A 346 -3.43 -29.89 -9.68
C SER A 346 -2.62 -29.97 -8.40
N GLU A 347 -2.04 -28.84 -8.01
CA GLU A 347 -1.24 -28.65 -6.81
C GLU A 347 -1.45 -27.22 -6.29
N THR A 348 -1.33 -27.06 -4.98
CA THR A 348 -1.27 -25.76 -4.31
C THR A 348 0.02 -25.72 -3.52
N VAL A 349 0.86 -24.72 -3.75
CA VAL A 349 2.15 -24.55 -3.09
C VAL A 349 2.09 -23.32 -2.20
N VAL A 350 2.62 -23.42 -0.98
CA VAL A 350 2.81 -22.27 -0.08
C VAL A 350 4.29 -22.00 0.15
N ALA A 351 4.71 -20.76 -0.07
CA ALA A 351 6.07 -20.28 0.16
C ALA A 351 6.07 -19.18 1.24
N THR A 352 7.18 -19.03 1.95
CA THR A 352 7.37 -17.92 2.90
C THR A 352 8.35 -16.91 2.33
N VAL A 353 8.04 -15.63 2.51
CA VAL A 353 8.86 -14.50 2.08
C VAL A 353 10.12 -14.41 2.93
N ASP A 354 11.28 -14.33 2.29
CA ASP A 354 12.58 -14.23 2.93
C ASP A 354 12.89 -12.81 3.46
N SER A 355 14.07 -12.64 4.07
CA SER A 355 14.52 -11.35 4.62
C SER A 355 14.72 -10.24 3.59
N ASN A 356 14.84 -10.59 2.30
CA ASN A 356 14.94 -9.63 1.20
C ASN A 356 13.56 -9.27 0.63
N GLY A 357 12.47 -9.82 1.19
CA GLY A 357 11.12 -9.64 0.69
C GLY A 357 10.82 -10.52 -0.52
N TYR A 358 11.66 -11.50 -0.83
CA TYR A 358 11.52 -12.37 -1.99
C TYR A 358 10.85 -13.70 -1.60
N TYR A 359 10.03 -14.26 -2.50
CA TYR A 359 9.54 -15.62 -2.36
C TYR A 359 9.84 -16.43 -3.62
N TYR A 360 10.14 -17.71 -3.41
CA TYR A 360 10.33 -18.72 -4.45
C TYR A 360 9.35 -19.87 -4.23
N MET A 361 8.61 -20.23 -5.27
CA MET A 361 7.56 -21.24 -5.25
C MET A 361 7.79 -22.26 -6.38
N PRO A 362 8.42 -23.41 -6.09
CA PRO A 362 8.63 -24.46 -7.08
C PRO A 362 7.36 -25.32 -7.23
N PHE A 363 6.90 -25.49 -8.46
CA PHE A 363 5.82 -26.43 -8.79
C PHE A 363 6.41 -27.75 -9.30
N ARG A 364 5.71 -28.85 -9.07
CA ARG A 364 6.09 -30.16 -9.63
C ARG A 364 5.75 -30.26 -11.11
N GLY A 365 4.62 -29.67 -11.50
CA GLY A 365 4.02 -29.79 -12.83
C GLY A 365 3.20 -31.08 -12.98
N LEU A 366 2.43 -31.13 -14.06
CA LEU A 366 1.70 -32.32 -14.51
C LEU A 366 2.51 -33.09 -15.56
N TYR A 367 2.48 -34.42 -15.55
CA TYR A 367 3.06 -35.22 -16.62
C TYR A 367 2.32 -34.94 -17.94
N GLY A 368 3.09 -34.67 -19.00
CA GLY A 368 2.56 -34.28 -20.31
C GLY A 368 3.22 -33.01 -20.82
N LYS A 369 3.23 -32.81 -22.14
CA LYS A 369 3.78 -31.58 -22.75
C LYS A 369 2.81 -30.41 -22.62
N THR A 370 1.51 -30.68 -22.73
CA THR A 370 0.38 -29.79 -22.42
C THR A 370 -0.82 -30.63 -21.98
N ALA A 371 -1.91 -29.98 -21.56
CA ALA A 371 -3.20 -30.63 -21.30
C ALA A 371 -3.79 -31.40 -22.50
N THR A 372 -3.28 -31.22 -23.72
CA THR A 372 -3.78 -31.92 -24.92
C THR A 372 -2.68 -32.64 -25.72
N ASP A 373 -1.43 -32.55 -25.27
CA ASP A 373 -0.28 -33.24 -25.87
C ASP A 373 0.48 -34.00 -24.77
N LYS A 374 0.30 -35.31 -24.74
CA LYS A 374 1.01 -36.21 -23.82
C LYS A 374 2.52 -36.21 -23.99
N GLY A 375 3.02 -35.95 -25.20
CA GLY A 375 4.40 -36.25 -25.57
C GLY A 375 4.69 -37.75 -25.72
N GLY A 376 5.93 -38.08 -26.06
CA GLY A 376 6.31 -39.43 -26.53
C GLY A 376 6.75 -40.44 -25.47
N LYS A 377 7.00 -40.01 -24.22
CA LYS A 377 7.54 -40.87 -23.14
C LYS A 377 6.62 -41.03 -21.93
N ILE A 378 5.53 -40.28 -21.89
CA ILE A 378 4.53 -40.35 -20.82
C ILE A 378 3.53 -41.46 -21.16
N SER A 379 3.24 -42.33 -20.20
CA SER A 379 2.20 -43.36 -20.36
C SER A 379 0.79 -42.75 -20.26
N GLU A 380 -0.25 -43.45 -20.73
CA GLU A 380 -1.63 -42.95 -20.60
C GLU A 380 -2.01 -42.75 -19.12
N ASP A 381 -1.64 -43.68 -18.25
CA ASP A 381 -1.97 -43.61 -16.82
C ASP A 381 -1.22 -42.48 -16.07
N GLN A 382 -0.08 -42.04 -16.60
CA GLN A 382 0.66 -40.91 -16.04
C GLN A 382 0.17 -39.57 -16.56
N TRP A 383 -0.35 -39.51 -17.79
CA TRP A 383 -0.78 -38.25 -18.39
C TRP A 383 -1.87 -37.60 -17.53
N HIS A 384 -1.85 -36.28 -17.40
CA HIS A 384 -2.75 -35.48 -16.56
C HIS A 384 -2.56 -35.62 -15.04
N THR A 385 -1.61 -36.46 -14.59
CA THR A 385 -1.34 -36.62 -13.15
C THR A 385 -0.18 -35.73 -12.69
N LEU A 386 -0.21 -35.36 -11.41
CA LEU A 386 0.87 -34.60 -10.76
C LEU A 386 2.18 -35.38 -10.82
N VAL A 387 3.27 -34.70 -11.13
CA VAL A 387 4.59 -35.33 -11.18
C VAL A 387 4.99 -35.85 -9.79
N SER A 388 5.41 -37.11 -9.74
CA SER A 388 5.84 -37.76 -8.49
C SER A 388 7.14 -37.13 -7.95
N ASP A 389 7.34 -37.19 -6.63
CA ASP A 389 8.54 -36.66 -5.96
C ASP A 389 9.85 -37.21 -6.54
N GLU A 390 9.85 -38.48 -6.95
CA GLU A 390 11.01 -39.15 -7.56
C GLU A 390 11.46 -38.48 -8.85
N ASP A 391 10.51 -37.95 -9.62
CA ASP A 391 10.71 -37.32 -10.93
C ASP A 391 10.81 -35.79 -10.86
N VAL A 392 10.55 -35.13 -9.73
CA VAL A 392 10.65 -33.66 -9.61
C VAL A 392 12.08 -33.17 -9.90
N ARG A 393 12.26 -32.38 -10.97
CA ARG A 393 13.56 -31.80 -11.38
C ARG A 393 13.38 -30.40 -11.98
N ASN A 394 13.32 -29.37 -11.15
CA ASN A 394 13.21 -27.97 -11.57
C ASN A 394 14.52 -27.39 -12.16
N ASN A 395 15.60 -28.18 -12.24
CA ASN A 395 16.87 -27.78 -12.85
C ASN A 395 17.10 -28.35 -14.27
N ASN A 396 16.17 -29.16 -14.78
CA ASN A 396 16.31 -29.81 -16.09
C ASN A 396 15.41 -29.18 -17.16
N LEU A 397 15.98 -28.26 -17.95
CA LEU A 397 15.28 -27.56 -19.04
C LEU A 397 14.52 -28.50 -19.99
N MET A 398 15.10 -29.65 -20.32
CA MET A 398 14.56 -30.54 -21.36
C MET A 398 13.21 -31.16 -20.97
N GLN A 399 12.92 -31.24 -19.66
CA GLN A 399 11.65 -31.76 -19.14
C GLN A 399 10.54 -30.71 -19.19
N TRP A 400 10.88 -29.42 -19.22
CA TRP A 400 9.93 -28.31 -19.18
C TRP A 400 9.72 -27.64 -20.55
N ASN A 401 10.65 -27.79 -21.49
CA ASN A 401 10.54 -27.20 -22.83
C ASN A 401 9.92 -28.14 -23.89
N GLY A 402 9.46 -29.33 -23.48
CA GLY A 402 8.84 -30.30 -24.38
C GLY A 402 9.82 -31.06 -25.29
N THR A 403 11.10 -31.19 -24.92
CA THR A 403 12.12 -31.90 -25.73
C THR A 403 11.71 -33.36 -25.98
N ALA A 404 11.79 -33.77 -27.25
CA ALA A 404 11.45 -35.14 -27.64
C ALA A 404 12.36 -36.17 -26.93
N GLY A 405 11.75 -37.27 -26.48
CA GLY A 405 12.46 -38.35 -25.79
C GLY A 405 12.66 -38.15 -24.29
N GLN A 406 12.15 -37.06 -23.71
CA GLN A 406 12.16 -36.79 -22.27
C GLN A 406 10.81 -37.11 -21.61
N ILE A 407 10.84 -37.35 -20.29
CA ILE A 407 9.65 -37.28 -19.42
C ILE A 407 9.30 -35.80 -19.26
N VAL A 408 8.38 -35.34 -20.09
CA VAL A 408 7.96 -33.94 -20.17
C VAL A 408 6.87 -33.62 -19.17
N ARG A 409 6.83 -32.35 -18.74
CA ARG A 409 5.84 -31.83 -17.81
C ARG A 409 5.46 -30.39 -18.15
N HIS A 410 4.35 -29.94 -17.59
CA HIS A 410 3.84 -28.59 -17.79
C HIS A 410 3.07 -28.06 -16.58
N ILE A 411 2.74 -26.77 -16.62
CA ILE A 411 1.83 -26.09 -15.70
C ILE A 411 0.75 -25.44 -16.55
N ASN A 412 -0.51 -25.48 -16.13
CA ASN A 412 -1.60 -24.75 -16.78
C ASN A 412 -1.56 -23.27 -16.38
N GLN A 413 -0.52 -22.58 -16.84
CA GLN A 413 -0.23 -21.18 -16.47
C GLN A 413 -1.32 -20.20 -16.89
N ASP A 414 -2.08 -20.51 -17.95
CA ASP A 414 -3.24 -19.72 -18.40
C ASP A 414 -4.39 -19.72 -17.37
N TYR A 415 -4.31 -20.62 -16.39
CA TYR A 415 -5.28 -20.82 -15.32
C TYR A 415 -4.57 -20.96 -13.96
N MET A 416 -3.80 -19.93 -13.60
CA MET A 416 -3.07 -19.83 -12.33
C MET A 416 -3.66 -18.73 -11.43
N TYR A 417 -3.45 -18.86 -10.13
CA TYR A 417 -3.68 -17.78 -9.16
C TYR A 417 -2.62 -17.82 -8.07
N ILE A 418 -2.06 -16.66 -7.70
CA ILE A 418 -1.08 -16.52 -6.61
C ILE A 418 -1.47 -15.31 -5.76
N ALA A 419 -1.45 -15.46 -4.44
CA ALA A 419 -1.82 -14.42 -3.50
C ALA A 419 -1.01 -14.49 -2.19
N PRO A 420 -0.71 -13.35 -1.55
CA PRO A 420 -0.22 -13.34 -0.18
C PRO A 420 -1.35 -13.68 0.80
N LEU A 421 -1.02 -14.46 1.83
CA LEU A 421 -1.90 -14.76 2.96
C LEU A 421 -1.72 -13.67 4.01
N ILE A 422 -2.42 -12.55 3.82
CA ILE A 422 -2.35 -11.41 4.72
C ILE A 422 -3.72 -10.73 4.86
N ASP A 423 -4.10 -10.46 6.09
CA ASP A 423 -5.35 -9.77 6.43
C ASP A 423 -5.09 -8.29 6.76
N ASN A 424 -6.13 -7.46 6.69
CA ASN A 424 -6.12 -6.04 7.10
C ASN A 424 -5.25 -5.09 6.26
N TYR A 425 -4.80 -5.50 5.07
CA TYR A 425 -4.12 -4.62 4.12
C TYR A 425 -4.85 -4.56 2.79
N ASN A 426 -4.82 -3.37 2.19
CA ASN A 426 -5.00 -3.29 0.75
C ASN A 426 -3.78 -3.94 0.09
N VAL A 427 -3.99 -4.78 -0.91
CA VAL A 427 -2.90 -5.46 -1.62
C VAL A 427 -3.00 -5.09 -3.09
N TRP A 428 -1.96 -4.44 -3.61
CA TRP A 428 -1.77 -4.35 -5.04
C TRP A 428 -1.04 -5.59 -5.53
N THR A 429 -1.53 -6.17 -6.63
CA THR A 429 -0.79 -7.16 -7.40
C THR A 429 -0.61 -6.70 -8.84
N ASN A 430 0.57 -6.99 -9.36
CA ASN A 430 0.90 -6.77 -10.76
C ASN A 430 0.56 -7.98 -11.65
N ALA A 431 -0.08 -9.05 -11.15
CA ALA A 431 -0.42 -10.24 -11.94
C ALA A 431 -1.93 -10.59 -11.95
N PHE A 432 -2.66 -10.38 -10.85
CA PHE A 432 -4.01 -10.92 -10.69
C PHE A 432 -5.03 -9.87 -10.23
N ALA A 433 -5.63 -9.11 -11.15
CA ALA A 433 -6.57 -8.04 -10.77
C ALA A 433 -7.92 -8.53 -10.24
N THR A 434 -8.26 -9.81 -10.46
CA THR A 434 -9.58 -10.42 -10.20
C THR A 434 -9.44 -11.78 -9.53
N ASN A 435 -10.44 -12.18 -8.74
CA ASN A 435 -10.49 -13.48 -8.07
C ASN A 435 -10.96 -14.57 -9.02
N MET A 436 -10.11 -14.95 -9.95
CA MET A 436 -10.28 -16.12 -10.81
C MET A 436 -8.92 -16.62 -11.30
N PHE A 437 -8.86 -17.89 -11.73
CA PHE A 437 -7.69 -18.42 -12.41
C PHE A 437 -7.48 -17.70 -13.75
N GLN A 438 -6.27 -17.24 -14.01
CA GLN A 438 -5.94 -16.47 -15.22
C GLN A 438 -4.46 -16.57 -15.57
N ASP A 439 -4.12 -16.13 -16.78
CA ASP A 439 -2.74 -16.00 -17.23
C ASP A 439 -2.04 -14.86 -16.46
N PRO A 440 -0.94 -15.13 -15.73
CA PRO A 440 -0.19 -14.08 -15.05
C PRO A 440 0.60 -13.18 -16.01
N ALA A 441 0.78 -13.57 -17.27
CA ALA A 441 1.62 -12.85 -18.22
C ALA A 441 1.12 -11.42 -18.48
N ASN A 442 2.00 -10.46 -18.23
CA ASN A 442 1.83 -9.07 -18.64
C ASN A 442 3.20 -8.40 -18.75
N PHE A 443 3.28 -7.09 -18.98
CA PHE A 443 4.59 -6.46 -19.16
C PHE A 443 5.41 -6.31 -17.86
N LEU A 444 4.78 -6.45 -16.68
CA LEU A 444 5.44 -6.43 -15.36
C LEU A 444 5.72 -7.84 -14.82
N THR A 445 4.93 -8.83 -15.24
CA THR A 445 5.07 -10.23 -14.84
C THR A 445 5.58 -11.06 -16.02
N ASN A 446 6.81 -11.54 -15.91
CA ASN A 446 7.48 -12.23 -17.01
C ASN A 446 7.23 -13.74 -16.94
N VAL A 447 6.52 -14.25 -17.94
CA VAL A 447 6.33 -15.69 -18.18
C VAL A 447 7.25 -16.09 -19.33
N THR A 448 8.33 -16.81 -19.02
CA THR A 448 9.28 -17.28 -20.03
C THR A 448 9.01 -18.73 -20.42
N SER A 449 9.73 -19.19 -21.46
CA SER A 449 9.75 -20.61 -21.82
C SER A 449 10.06 -21.48 -20.60
N SER A 450 9.56 -22.72 -20.62
CA SER A 450 9.74 -23.70 -19.54
C SER A 450 8.98 -23.38 -18.25
N TYR A 451 7.89 -22.62 -18.36
CA TYR A 451 6.95 -22.33 -17.28
C TYR A 451 7.58 -21.59 -16.11
N ASN A 452 8.42 -20.59 -16.42
CA ASN A 452 9.06 -19.75 -15.41
C ASN A 452 8.33 -18.44 -15.29
N ILE A 453 7.71 -18.26 -14.14
CA ILE A 453 6.91 -17.09 -13.84
C ILE A 453 7.72 -16.24 -12.87
N ASN A 454 8.09 -15.05 -13.29
CA ASN A 454 8.93 -14.12 -12.55
C ASN A 454 8.19 -12.81 -12.33
N SER A 455 8.56 -12.11 -11.26
CA SER A 455 8.04 -10.80 -10.92
C SER A 455 6.53 -10.81 -10.67
N VAL A 456 6.00 -11.84 -10.01
CA VAL A 456 4.64 -11.81 -9.44
C VAL A 456 4.74 -11.10 -8.09
N ASN A 457 4.49 -9.81 -8.09
CA ASN A 457 4.80 -8.88 -7.02
C ASN A 457 3.54 -8.42 -6.28
N PHE A 458 3.70 -8.15 -4.98
CA PHE A 458 2.64 -7.68 -4.10
C PHE A 458 3.11 -6.51 -3.24
N ALA A 459 2.44 -5.36 -3.37
CA ALA A 459 2.64 -4.23 -2.45
C ALA A 459 1.54 -4.24 -1.39
N LEU A 460 1.94 -4.28 -0.13
CA LEU A 460 1.07 -4.17 1.04
C LEU A 460 0.94 -2.69 1.36
N LEU A 461 -0.23 -2.17 1.01
CA LEU A 461 -0.53 -0.76 0.97
C LEU A 461 -1.01 -0.29 2.35
N ALA A 462 -0.39 0.78 2.87
CA ALA A 462 -0.72 1.29 4.20
C ALA A 462 -2.20 1.69 4.31
N PRO A 463 -2.85 1.44 5.47
CA PRO A 463 -4.06 2.16 5.82
C PRO A 463 -3.77 3.68 5.81
N GLN A 464 -4.79 4.51 5.64
CA GLN A 464 -4.59 5.95 5.47
C GLN A 464 -4.07 6.60 6.75
N PRO A 465 -2.85 7.19 6.78
CA PRO A 465 -2.36 7.88 7.97
C PRO A 465 -3.29 9.03 8.36
N MET A 466 -3.66 9.17 9.63
CA MET A 466 -4.50 10.26 10.11
C MET A 466 -3.88 10.90 11.35
N ILE A 467 -4.07 12.20 11.48
CA ILE A 467 -3.65 12.99 12.64
C ILE A 467 -4.73 14.05 12.91
N ASP A 468 -5.03 14.28 14.19
CA ASP A 468 -6.04 15.25 14.63
C ASP A 468 -5.60 15.95 15.91
N ILE A 469 -5.78 17.27 15.96
CA ILE A 469 -5.63 18.10 17.15
C ILE A 469 -7.01 18.24 17.80
N THR A 470 -7.20 17.51 18.88
CA THR A 470 -8.55 17.26 19.43
C THR A 470 -9.18 18.45 20.16
N ASN A 471 -8.36 19.40 20.63
CA ASN A 471 -8.79 20.47 21.52
C ASN A 471 -8.80 21.88 20.91
N TYR A 472 -8.15 22.08 19.77
CA TYR A 472 -8.09 23.37 19.08
C TYR A 472 -8.29 23.22 17.58
N ASP A 473 -8.77 24.27 16.93
CA ASP A 473 -9.01 24.32 15.49
C ASP A 473 -8.64 25.70 14.90
N ILE A 474 -9.00 25.90 13.63
CA ILE A 474 -8.71 27.12 12.87
C ILE A 474 -9.82 28.19 12.95
N THR A 475 -10.96 27.90 13.56
CA THR A 475 -12.15 28.77 13.53
C THR A 475 -12.74 29.07 14.90
N ASP A 476 -13.20 28.05 15.62
CA ASP A 476 -14.08 28.22 16.79
C ASP A 476 -13.33 27.95 18.10
N LYS A 477 -12.36 27.04 18.11
CA LYS A 477 -11.56 26.66 19.27
C LYS A 477 -10.12 27.11 19.08
N ILE A 478 -9.88 28.41 19.12
CA ILE A 478 -8.50 28.92 19.03
C ILE A 478 -7.75 28.73 20.36
N ALA A 479 -6.43 28.59 20.26
CA ALA A 479 -5.55 28.53 21.42
C ALA A 479 -4.97 29.90 21.79
N PHE A 480 -4.40 29.99 22.98
CA PHE A 480 -3.61 31.11 23.46
C PHE A 480 -2.20 30.67 23.84
N LYS A 481 -1.31 31.65 24.05
CA LYS A 481 0.04 31.37 24.58
C LYS A 481 -0.01 30.53 25.86
N GLY A 482 0.86 29.53 25.97
CA GLY A 482 0.92 28.61 27.11
C GLY A 482 -0.13 27.50 27.13
N ASP A 483 -1.12 27.54 26.23
CA ASP A 483 -2.07 26.43 26.07
C ASP A 483 -1.38 25.18 25.53
N VAL A 484 -1.97 24.01 25.79
CA VAL A 484 -1.39 22.71 25.43
C VAL A 484 -2.29 22.02 24.42
N ALA A 485 -1.80 21.81 23.19
CA ALA A 485 -2.47 21.06 22.14
C ALA A 485 -2.22 19.56 22.31
N THR A 486 -3.29 18.76 22.19
CA THR A 486 -3.25 17.29 22.30
C THR A 486 -3.58 16.65 20.96
N THR A 487 -2.76 15.68 20.55
CA THR A 487 -2.79 15.09 19.22
C THR A 487 -3.04 13.58 19.27
N VAL A 488 -3.90 13.09 18.38
CA VAL A 488 -4.15 11.65 18.18
C VAL A 488 -3.71 11.26 16.78
N VAL A 489 -3.15 10.05 16.64
CA VAL A 489 -2.62 9.52 15.38
C VAL A 489 -3.15 8.11 15.14
N GLY A 490 -3.51 7.81 13.88
CA GLY A 490 -3.98 6.50 13.44
C GLY A 490 -3.57 6.18 12.00
N GLY A 491 -3.89 4.97 11.55
CA GLY A 491 -3.71 4.53 10.17
C GLY A 491 -2.27 4.41 9.71
N LEU A 492 -1.31 4.22 10.63
CA LEU A 492 0.08 3.95 10.29
C LEU A 492 0.33 2.46 10.01
N LEU A 493 1.41 2.14 9.29
CA LEU A 493 1.88 0.76 9.21
C LEU A 493 2.35 0.31 10.61
N PRO A 494 2.05 -0.92 11.04
CA PRO A 494 2.27 -1.32 12.43
C PRO A 494 3.74 -1.59 12.75
N ASN A 495 4.11 -1.35 14.02
CA ASN A 495 5.45 -1.59 14.58
C ASN A 495 6.57 -0.89 13.79
N ARG A 496 6.35 0.39 13.43
CA ARG A 496 7.30 1.20 12.67
C ARG A 496 7.56 2.54 13.30
N GLU A 497 8.75 3.05 13.05
CA GLU A 497 9.12 4.40 13.40
C GLU A 497 8.58 5.40 12.37
N TYR A 498 8.12 6.54 12.89
CA TYR A 498 7.72 7.73 12.15
C TYR A 498 8.27 8.97 12.86
N GLN A 499 8.27 10.11 12.16
CA GLN A 499 8.67 11.39 12.72
C GLN A 499 7.49 12.35 12.82
N ILE A 500 7.34 12.99 13.99
CA ILE A 500 6.44 14.12 14.21
C ILE A 500 7.24 15.41 14.17
N GLN A 501 6.76 16.39 13.42
CA GLN A 501 7.33 17.73 13.38
C GLN A 501 6.23 18.79 13.49
N TRP A 502 6.49 19.78 14.34
CA TRP A 502 5.66 20.97 14.47
C TRP A 502 6.15 22.09 13.57
N PHE A 503 5.22 22.89 13.05
CA PHE A 503 5.47 24.05 12.21
C PHE A 503 4.77 25.27 12.77
N ARG A 504 5.41 26.42 12.62
CA ARG A 504 4.86 27.76 12.87
C ARG A 504 4.83 28.53 11.56
N ASP A 505 3.64 28.89 11.10
CA ASP A 505 3.43 29.62 9.85
C ASP A 505 4.16 28.97 8.65
N GLY A 506 4.11 27.64 8.58
CA GLY A 506 4.73 26.84 7.52
C GLY A 506 6.23 26.58 7.69
N LYS A 507 6.84 27.03 8.78
CA LYS A 507 8.27 26.79 9.09
C LYS A 507 8.42 25.81 10.25
N ALA A 508 9.22 24.77 10.05
CA ALA A 508 9.51 23.79 11.10
C ALA A 508 10.09 24.48 12.36
N ILE A 509 9.61 24.07 13.54
CA ILE A 509 10.07 24.56 14.85
C ILE A 509 10.51 23.39 15.73
N GLY A 510 11.63 23.56 16.43
CA GLY A 510 12.24 22.47 17.20
C GLY A 510 12.80 21.35 16.32
N ASP A 511 13.19 20.27 16.97
CA ASP A 511 13.66 19.05 16.32
C ASP A 511 12.50 18.05 16.16
N PRO A 512 12.49 17.23 15.09
CA PRO A 512 11.47 16.21 14.91
C PRO A 512 11.58 15.15 16.01
N THR A 513 10.44 14.64 16.46
CA THR A 513 10.37 13.58 17.48
C THR A 513 10.03 12.24 16.82
N THR A 514 10.74 11.17 17.17
CA THR A 514 10.41 9.83 16.70
C THR A 514 9.29 9.22 17.54
N ILE A 515 8.31 8.64 16.87
CA ILE A 515 7.23 7.83 17.46
C ILE A 515 7.29 6.42 16.86
N THR A 516 6.77 5.43 17.59
CA THR A 516 6.61 4.07 17.07
C THR A 516 5.13 3.73 17.02
N SER A 517 4.65 3.28 15.87
CA SER A 517 3.28 2.82 15.69
C SER A 517 3.04 1.50 16.42
N THR A 518 1.84 1.38 16.97
CA THR A 518 1.33 0.15 17.59
C THR A 518 1.00 -0.90 16.53
N VAL A 519 0.67 -2.12 16.99
CA VAL A 519 0.21 -3.22 16.11
C VAL A 519 -1.05 -2.88 15.30
N ASN A 520 -1.81 -1.86 15.71
CA ASN A 520 -3.04 -1.42 15.05
C ASN A 520 -2.86 -0.09 14.29
N GLY A 521 -1.63 0.43 14.19
CA GLY A 521 -1.34 1.63 13.42
C GLY A 521 -1.61 2.96 14.14
N GLY A 522 -2.00 2.94 15.42
CA GLY A 522 -2.04 4.15 16.27
C GLY A 522 -0.68 4.51 16.85
N ALA A 523 -0.50 5.74 17.32
CA ALA A 523 0.71 6.17 18.04
C ALA A 523 0.41 7.28 19.06
N THR A 524 1.19 7.33 20.13
CA THR A 524 1.16 8.43 21.10
C THR A 524 2.10 9.55 20.65
N VAL A 525 1.57 10.77 20.59
CA VAL A 525 2.33 11.99 20.28
C VAL A 525 2.50 12.80 21.55
N ALA A 526 3.67 13.42 21.74
CA ALA A 526 3.90 14.33 22.86
C ALA A 526 3.05 15.60 22.71
N ASP A 527 2.49 16.07 23.82
CA ASP A 527 1.74 17.33 23.87
C ASP A 527 2.60 18.52 23.42
N PHE A 528 1.95 19.49 22.77
CA PHE A 528 2.59 20.71 22.28
C PHE A 528 2.11 21.94 23.06
N THR A 529 3.04 22.62 23.73
CA THR A 529 2.74 23.90 24.39
C THR A 529 2.92 25.06 23.43
N VAL A 530 1.89 25.90 23.27
CA VAL A 530 1.95 27.11 22.45
C VAL A 530 3.04 28.05 22.99
N PRO A 531 4.05 28.41 22.17
CA PRO A 531 5.14 29.29 22.59
C PRO A 531 4.65 30.66 23.11
N ASP A 532 5.31 31.14 24.17
CA ASP A 532 5.00 32.45 24.79
C ASP A 532 5.42 33.65 23.93
N ASP A 533 6.18 33.42 22.85
CA ASP A 533 6.75 34.44 21.98
C ASP A 533 5.87 34.76 20.74
N ILE A 534 4.62 34.28 20.72
CA ILE A 534 3.65 34.71 19.71
C ILE A 534 3.25 36.17 19.93
N THR A 535 3.28 36.96 18.86
CA THR A 535 2.98 38.42 18.90
C THR A 535 1.64 38.76 18.24
N GLY A 536 0.94 37.77 17.73
CA GLY A 536 -0.36 37.89 17.07
C GLY A 536 -0.85 36.52 16.62
N GLN A 537 -1.86 36.52 15.76
CA GLN A 537 -2.38 35.28 15.18
C GLN A 537 -1.26 34.49 14.50
N THR A 538 -1.13 33.23 14.90
CA THR A 538 -0.06 32.33 14.48
C THR A 538 -0.68 30.97 14.17
N ASN A 539 -0.32 30.38 13.03
CA ASN A 539 -0.76 29.06 12.64
C ASN A 539 0.24 28.00 13.11
N PHE A 540 -0.23 27.02 13.89
CA PHE A 540 0.56 25.87 14.29
C PHE A 540 0.06 24.62 13.59
N THR A 541 0.98 23.87 13.00
CA THR A 541 0.68 22.65 12.24
C THR A 541 1.48 21.49 12.82
N VAL A 542 0.83 20.36 13.04
CA VAL A 542 1.49 19.08 13.33
C VAL A 542 1.48 18.24 12.06
N ALA A 543 2.59 17.56 11.77
CA ALA A 543 2.69 16.69 10.61
C ALA A 543 3.45 15.39 10.95
N ILE A 544 3.01 14.30 10.34
CA ILE A 544 3.65 12.98 10.39
C ILE A 544 4.48 12.78 9.13
N PHE A 545 5.68 12.28 9.28
CA PHE A 545 6.58 11.89 8.19
C PHE A 545 7.05 10.46 8.40
N GLU A 546 7.43 9.81 7.31
CA GLU A 546 8.17 8.55 7.39
C GLU A 546 9.52 8.77 8.07
N GLN A 547 10.05 7.74 8.72
CA GLN A 547 11.36 7.82 9.36
C GLN A 547 12.46 8.01 8.31
N GLY A 548 13.33 8.99 8.53
CA GLY A 548 14.43 9.37 7.63
C GLY A 548 14.07 10.44 6.60
N GLU A 549 12.79 10.76 6.42
CA GLU A 549 12.33 11.79 5.49
C GLU A 549 12.66 13.21 5.97
N ASN A 550 12.76 14.14 5.01
CA ASN A 550 12.99 15.54 5.33
C ASN A 550 11.74 16.15 5.95
N THR A 551 11.84 16.63 7.20
CA THR A 551 10.75 17.26 7.96
C THR A 551 10.78 18.80 7.90
N LYS A 552 11.55 19.41 7.00
CA LYS A 552 11.68 20.88 6.92
C LYS A 552 10.58 21.57 6.12
N SER A 553 9.78 20.83 5.35
CA SER A 553 8.57 21.33 4.69
C SER A 553 7.40 20.36 4.89
N LEU A 554 6.19 20.78 4.51
CA LEU A 554 4.96 20.00 4.62
C LEU A 554 4.66 19.17 3.36
N ASP A 555 5.55 19.23 2.36
CA ASP A 555 5.30 18.79 0.98
C ASP A 555 5.30 17.26 0.76
N ASN A 556 5.73 16.52 1.78
CA ASN A 556 5.84 15.05 1.84
C ASN A 556 5.24 14.50 3.15
N ALA A 557 4.49 15.31 3.91
CA ALA A 557 3.85 14.84 5.13
C ALA A 557 2.81 13.76 4.81
N GLN A 558 2.79 12.67 5.56
CA GLN A 558 1.81 11.58 5.43
C GLN A 558 0.41 12.03 5.85
N ALA A 559 0.34 12.81 6.92
CA ALA A 559 -0.87 13.45 7.42
C ALA A 559 -0.49 14.73 8.17
N LEU A 560 -1.41 15.69 8.23
CA LEU A 560 -1.22 16.94 8.96
C LEU A 560 -2.56 17.48 9.47
N ASP A 561 -2.47 18.30 10.50
CA ASP A 561 -3.57 19.09 11.03
C ASP A 561 -3.04 20.40 11.59
N SER A 562 -3.89 21.43 11.72
CA SER A 562 -3.48 22.74 12.23
C SER A 562 -4.53 23.42 13.09
N PHE A 563 -4.06 24.29 13.96
CA PHE A 563 -4.89 25.20 14.75
C PHE A 563 -4.34 26.62 14.74
N ILE A 564 -5.21 27.57 15.06
CA ILE A 564 -4.83 28.98 15.23
C ILE A 564 -4.60 29.28 16.70
N ALA A 565 -3.47 29.91 16.99
CA ALA A 565 -3.18 30.50 18.29
C ALA A 565 -3.12 32.04 18.20
N ASN A 566 -3.55 32.72 19.25
CA ASN A 566 -3.53 34.18 19.30
C ASN A 566 -2.99 34.73 20.63
N VAL A 567 -2.71 36.03 20.65
CA VAL A 567 -2.42 36.75 21.88
C VAL A 567 -3.76 37.06 22.56
N PRO A 568 -3.91 36.79 23.87
CA PRO A 568 -5.14 37.13 24.59
C PRO A 568 -5.50 38.61 24.43
N VAL A 569 -6.74 38.89 24.05
CA VAL A 569 -7.32 40.25 24.12
C VAL A 569 -7.94 40.42 25.50
N ALA A 570 -8.03 41.64 26.02
CA ALA A 570 -8.47 41.89 27.40
C ALA A 570 -9.86 41.30 27.74
N ASP A 571 -10.72 41.09 26.75
CA ASP A 571 -12.05 40.50 26.88
C ASP A 571 -12.06 38.95 26.81
N SER A 572 -10.89 38.31 26.67
CA SER A 572 -10.73 36.83 26.62
C SER A 572 -10.57 36.18 28.01
N TYR A 573 -10.69 36.95 29.09
CA TYR A 573 -10.53 36.49 30.48
C TYR A 573 -11.77 36.79 31.31
N GLU A 574 -12.27 35.80 32.06
CA GLU A 574 -13.15 36.06 33.22
C GLU A 574 -12.23 36.22 34.44
N PRO A 575 -12.30 37.36 35.15
CA PRO A 575 -11.56 37.50 36.39
C PRO A 575 -12.12 36.53 37.44
N ALA A 576 -11.34 35.51 37.81
CA ALA A 576 -11.65 34.65 38.95
C ALA A 576 -11.07 35.24 40.23
N TYR A 577 -11.88 35.30 41.28
CA TYR A 577 -11.45 35.77 42.60
C TYR A 577 -11.38 34.57 43.55
N LYS A 578 -10.28 34.45 44.32
CA LYS A 578 -10.27 33.52 45.46
C LYS A 578 -11.22 34.05 46.53
N GLU A 579 -12.12 33.19 47.03
CA GLU A 579 -12.91 33.52 48.21
C GLU A 579 -11.97 33.82 49.39
N VAL A 580 -12.23 34.94 50.07
CA VAL A 580 -11.48 35.35 51.26
C VAL A 580 -12.47 35.35 52.43
N GLU A 581 -12.15 34.65 53.51
CA GLU A 581 -12.98 34.70 54.72
C GLU A 581 -12.94 36.11 55.33
N GLY A 582 -14.10 36.77 55.36
CA GLY A 582 -14.27 38.08 55.96
C GLY A 582 -14.63 38.00 57.45
N THR A 583 -14.13 38.94 58.26
CA THR A 583 -14.57 39.13 59.65
C THR A 583 -15.55 40.29 59.73
N ILE A 584 -16.71 40.10 60.37
CA ILE A 584 -17.73 41.16 60.49
C ILE A 584 -17.12 42.42 61.13
N GLY A 585 -17.15 43.54 60.40
CA GLY A 585 -16.67 44.85 60.86
C GLY A 585 -15.24 45.24 60.47
N LYS A 586 -14.59 44.49 59.57
CA LYS A 586 -13.30 44.87 58.95
C LYS A 586 -13.32 44.67 57.44
N ASP A 587 -12.78 45.63 56.71
CA ASP A 587 -12.55 45.51 55.27
C ASP A 587 -11.45 44.47 55.00
N THR A 588 -11.67 43.61 54.01
CA THR A 588 -10.64 42.70 53.48
C THR A 588 -9.73 43.45 52.51
N GLU A 589 -8.46 43.05 52.41
CA GLU A 589 -7.57 43.63 51.39
C GLU A 589 -8.08 43.37 49.96
N PRO A 590 -7.89 44.30 49.01
CA PRO A 590 -8.28 44.11 47.62
C PRO A 590 -7.57 42.90 47.01
N VAL A 591 -8.34 41.92 46.54
CA VAL A 591 -7.81 40.72 45.89
C VAL A 591 -7.53 41.02 44.42
N THR A 592 -6.31 40.71 43.97
CA THR A 592 -5.96 40.74 42.54
C THR A 592 -6.65 39.56 41.85
N PRO A 593 -7.39 39.76 40.76
CA PRO A 593 -8.03 38.67 40.04
C PRO A 593 -6.99 37.70 39.49
N ILE A 594 -7.37 36.42 39.45
CA ILE A 594 -6.66 35.36 38.77
C ILE A 594 -7.31 35.24 37.41
N ASN A 595 -6.52 35.42 36.35
CA ASN A 595 -7.01 35.30 35.00
C ASN A 595 -7.21 33.82 34.69
N THR A 596 -8.47 33.40 34.53
CA THR A 596 -8.84 32.09 34.00
C THR A 596 -9.36 32.28 32.58
N ASN A 597 -8.84 31.48 31.65
CA ASN A 597 -9.31 31.46 30.27
C ASN A 597 -10.82 31.12 30.28
N ILE A 598 -11.62 31.93 29.62
CA ILE A 598 -12.99 31.55 29.26
C ILE A 598 -12.81 30.81 27.94
N TYR A 599 -13.05 29.50 27.92
CA TYR A 599 -13.54 28.66 26.81
C TYR A 599 -13.17 27.20 27.09
#